data_AF-A0A099P7L2-F1
#
_entry.id   AF-A0A099P7L2-F1
#
_cell.length_a   1.000
_cell.length_b   1.000
_cell.length_c   1.000
_cell.angle_alpha   90.00
_cell.angle_beta   90.00
_cell.angle_gamma   90.00
#
_symmetry.space_group_name_H-M   'P 1'
#
loop_
_entity.id
_entity.type
_entity.pdbx_description
1 polymer ?
#
loop_
_entity_poly.entity_id
_entity_poly.type
_entity_poly.pdbx_seq_one_letter_code
_entity_poly.pdbx_strand_id
1 'polypeptide(L)'
;MATPNAPPNGIRSKRTETKSQYKSRTADVTPEQLRKIKGYRLMAAGAIFLIVPSLELYRRLYAGGERRIQQGEWNPLDGTIKQWEEEEKIKNFKSSWLTRIFGEK
;
A
#
# COMPACT_ATOMS: atom_id res chain seq x y z
N MET A 1 -20.71 -39.36 -70.41
CA MET A 1 -21.64 -38.58 -69.56
C MET A 1 -20.80 -37.80 -68.57
N ALA A 2 -21.00 -36.48 -68.52
CA ALA A 2 -20.25 -35.54 -67.71
C ALA A 2 -20.82 -35.47 -66.27
N THR A 3 -19.94 -35.39 -65.28
CA THR A 3 -20.22 -34.74 -63.98
C THR A 3 -18.96 -34.00 -63.49
N PRO A 4 -19.12 -32.92 -62.71
CA PRO A 4 -18.22 -31.77 -62.72
C PRO A 4 -17.24 -31.71 -61.54
N ASN A 5 -16.23 -30.86 -61.73
CA ASN A 5 -15.19 -30.46 -60.79
C ASN A 5 -15.70 -30.18 -59.38
N ALA A 6 -15.08 -30.82 -58.37
CA ALA A 6 -15.10 -30.36 -56.98
C ALA A 6 -13.78 -29.61 -56.69
N PRO A 7 -13.81 -28.39 -56.12
CA PRO A 7 -12.60 -27.66 -55.78
C PRO A 7 -11.93 -28.27 -54.53
N PRO A 8 -10.59 -28.29 -54.43
CA PRO A 8 -9.93 -28.61 -53.18
C PRO A 8 -10.17 -27.46 -52.19
N ASN A 9 -11.09 -27.71 -51.26
CA ASN A 9 -11.41 -26.83 -50.15
C ASN A 9 -10.19 -26.59 -49.25
N GLY A 10 -9.83 -25.33 -49.10
CA GLY A 10 -9.30 -24.77 -47.86
C GLY A 10 -7.85 -25.10 -47.55
N ILE A 11 -6.95 -24.19 -47.94
CA ILE A 11 -5.68 -23.97 -47.27
C ILE A 11 -6.01 -23.61 -45.81
N ARG A 12 -6.02 -24.62 -44.94
CA ARG A 12 -6.16 -24.42 -43.50
C ARG A 12 -4.85 -23.83 -43.02
N SER A 13 -4.78 -22.49 -43.02
CA SER A 13 -3.65 -21.76 -42.45
C SER A 13 -3.39 -22.30 -41.05
N LYS A 14 -2.24 -22.96 -40.86
CA LYS A 14 -1.77 -23.32 -39.53
C LYS A 14 -1.48 -21.99 -38.85
N ARG A 15 -2.48 -21.47 -38.14
CA ARG A 15 -2.32 -20.37 -37.18
C ARG A 15 -1.27 -20.86 -36.19
N THR A 16 -0.02 -20.46 -36.40
CA THR A 16 1.05 -20.61 -35.44
C THR A 16 0.61 -19.85 -34.20
N GLU A 17 0.06 -20.58 -33.23
CA GLU A 17 -0.01 -20.14 -31.86
C GLU A 17 1.43 -19.97 -31.38
N THR A 18 2.01 -18.80 -31.62
CA THR A 18 3.08 -18.27 -30.77
C THR A 18 2.46 -18.07 -29.39
N LYS A 19 2.33 -19.17 -28.64
CA LYS A 19 2.17 -19.15 -27.20
C LYS A 19 3.37 -18.37 -26.69
N SER A 20 3.14 -17.11 -26.31
CA SER A 20 4.14 -16.32 -25.62
C SER A 20 4.49 -17.10 -24.36
N GLN A 21 5.57 -17.87 -24.41
CA GLN A 21 6.24 -18.36 -23.23
C GLN A 21 6.89 -17.15 -22.55
N TYR A 22 6.05 -16.31 -21.96
CA TYR A 22 6.45 -15.58 -20.77
C TYR A 22 6.60 -16.64 -19.67
N LYS A 23 7.70 -17.40 -19.74
CA LYS A 23 8.26 -18.05 -18.57
C LYS A 23 8.39 -16.92 -17.57
N SER A 24 7.50 -16.87 -16.57
CA SER A 24 7.79 -16.18 -15.35
C SER A 24 9.09 -16.79 -14.87
N ARG A 25 10.21 -16.11 -15.14
CA ARG A 25 11.43 -16.31 -14.38
C ARG A 25 11.05 -15.89 -12.97
N THR A 26 10.49 -16.82 -12.20
CA THR A 26 10.69 -16.82 -10.77
C THR A 26 12.20 -16.82 -10.62
N ALA A 27 12.78 -15.62 -10.44
CA ALA A 27 14.18 -15.51 -10.15
C ALA A 27 14.40 -16.39 -8.92
N ASP A 28 15.26 -17.40 -9.03
CA ASP A 28 15.65 -18.20 -7.87
C ASP A 28 16.41 -17.26 -6.93
N VAL A 29 15.66 -16.62 -6.03
CA VAL A 29 16.20 -15.66 -5.08
C VAL A 29 17.02 -16.46 -4.08
N THR A 30 18.32 -16.24 -4.07
CA THR A 30 19.21 -16.90 -3.11
C THR A 30 18.82 -16.53 -1.66
N PRO A 31 19.06 -17.41 -0.67
CA PRO A 31 18.77 -17.10 0.72
C PRO A 31 19.43 -15.81 1.23
N GLU A 32 20.61 -15.47 0.70
CA GLU A 32 21.29 -14.21 1.01
C GLU A 32 20.58 -12.99 0.44
N GLN A 33 20.08 -13.07 -0.80
CA GLN A 33 19.28 -12.00 -1.40
C GLN A 33 17.97 -11.78 -0.62
N LEU A 34 17.32 -12.85 -0.15
CA LEU A 34 16.14 -12.74 0.72
C LEU A 34 16.46 -12.01 2.03
N ARG A 35 17.60 -12.30 2.67
CA ARG A 35 18.04 -11.60 3.88
C ARG A 35 18.29 -10.11 3.62
N LYS A 36 18.95 -9.77 2.51
CA LYS A 36 19.18 -8.37 2.09
C LYS A 36 17.87 -7.63 1.84
N ILE A 37 16.94 -8.25 1.11
CA ILE A 37 15.60 -7.68 0.84
C ILE A 37 14.84 -7.45 2.16
N LYS A 38 14.88 -8.41 3.09
CA LYS A 38 14.27 -8.25 4.42
C LYS A 38 14.90 -7.08 5.17
N GLY A 39 16.23 -6.94 5.12
CA GLY A 39 16.95 -5.80 5.69
C GLY A 39 16.48 -4.45 5.13
N TYR A 40 16.43 -4.32 3.80
CA TYR A 40 15.94 -3.10 3.16
C TYR A 40 14.48 -2.80 3.49
N ARG A 41 13.61 -3.82 3.56
CA ARG A 41 12.21 -3.65 3.99
C ARG A 41 12.13 -3.09 5.41
N LEU A 42 12.96 -3.59 6.32
CA LEU A 42 13.00 -3.11 7.70
C LEU A 42 13.55 -1.68 7.77
N MET A 43 14.58 -1.34 7.00
CA MET A 43 15.10 0.02 6.93
C MET A 43 14.06 0.99 6.38
N ALA A 44 13.37 0.63 5.30
CA ALA A 44 12.32 1.45 4.72
C ALA A 44 11.15 1.65 5.69
N ALA A 45 10.71 0.58 6.36
CA ALA A 45 9.69 0.67 7.40
C ALA A 45 10.15 1.57 8.56
N GLY A 46 11.39 1.39 9.04
CA GLY A 46 11.99 2.21 10.11
C GLY A 46 12.13 3.68 9.74
N ALA A 47 12.45 3.99 8.48
CA ALA A 47 12.55 5.37 8.00
C ALA A 47 11.23 6.13 8.16
N ILE A 48 10.08 5.49 7.93
CA ILE A 48 8.76 6.10 8.15
C ILE A 48 8.58 6.47 9.63
N PHE A 49 8.95 5.55 10.53
CA PHE A 49 8.86 5.77 11.98
C PHE A 49 9.84 6.82 12.51
N LEU A 50 10.92 7.13 11.78
CA LEU A 50 11.82 8.23 12.14
C LEU A 50 11.35 9.55 11.56
N ILE A 51 11.06 9.59 10.26
CA ILE A 51 10.76 10.82 9.53
C ILE A 51 9.45 11.46 10.02
N VAL A 52 8.39 10.67 10.15
CA VAL A 52 7.06 11.22 10.48
C VAL A 52 7.04 11.87 11.87
N PRO A 53 7.54 11.23 12.94
CA PRO A 53 7.63 11.89 14.26
C PRO A 53 8.58 13.08 14.26
N SER A 54 9.72 13.02 13.56
CA SER A 54 10.66 14.15 13.49
C SER A 54 10.03 15.39 12.86
N LEU A 55 9.26 15.23 11.78
CA LEU A 55 8.55 16.34 11.13
C LEU A 55 7.46 16.91 12.04
N GLU A 56 6.69 16.05 12.71
CA GLU A 56 5.65 16.51 13.63
C GLU A 56 6.25 17.25 14.83
N LEU A 57 7.36 16.75 15.39
CA LEU A 57 8.07 17.43 16.47
C LEU A 57 8.64 18.77 16.02
N TYR A 58 9.24 18.84 14.83
CA TYR A 58 9.74 20.10 14.27
C TYR A 58 8.60 21.13 14.13
N ARG A 59 7.46 20.69 13.57
CA ARG A 59 6.28 21.54 13.41
C ARG A 59 5.80 22.13 14.73
N ARG A 60 5.81 21.34 15.81
CA ARG A 60 5.35 21.81 17.12
C ARG A 60 6.37 22.65 17.87
N LEU A 61 7.61 22.16 17.97
CA LEU A 61 8.61 22.77 18.83
C LEU A 61 9.24 24.01 18.20
N TYR A 62 9.38 24.03 16.88
CA TYR A 62 10.10 25.10 16.18
C TYR A 62 9.21 25.97 15.29
N ALA A 63 8.21 25.40 14.63
CA ALA A 63 7.31 26.16 13.76
C ALA A 63 6.06 26.71 14.47
N GLY A 64 5.92 26.48 15.79
CA GLY A 64 4.78 26.95 16.59
C GLY A 64 3.43 26.35 16.18
N GLY A 65 3.44 25.25 15.42
CA GLY A 65 2.22 24.62 14.94
C GLY A 65 1.56 23.77 16.02
N GLU A 66 0.24 23.89 16.16
CA GLU A 66 -0.49 23.05 17.10
C GLU A 66 -0.55 21.59 16.66
N ARG A 67 -0.65 20.71 17.66
CA ARG A 67 -0.87 19.30 17.44
C ARG A 67 -2.18 19.05 16.70
N ARG A 68 -2.14 18.14 15.72
CA ARG A 68 -3.37 17.63 15.09
C ARG A 68 -4.19 16.82 16.08
N ILE A 69 -5.42 17.27 16.32
CA ILE A 69 -6.43 16.58 17.11
C ILE A 69 -7.22 15.65 16.18
N GLN A 70 -7.41 14.40 16.62
CA GLN A 70 -8.23 13.45 15.90
C GLN A 70 -9.71 13.90 15.97
N GLN A 71 -10.37 13.97 14.81
CA GLN A 71 -11.71 14.55 14.68
C GLN A 71 -12.83 13.52 14.88
N GLY A 72 -12.51 12.23 14.82
CA GLY A 72 -13.48 11.16 14.89
C GLY A 72 -12.83 9.79 14.78
N GLU A 73 -13.69 8.78 14.79
CA GLU A 73 -13.31 7.38 14.75
C GLU A 73 -13.97 6.68 13.58
N TRP A 74 -13.21 5.82 12.92
CA TRP A 74 -13.74 4.95 11.87
C TRP A 74 -14.46 3.78 12.51
N ASN A 75 -15.74 3.58 12.18
CA ASN A 75 -16.49 2.41 12.57
C ASN A 75 -16.25 1.29 11.53
N PRO A 76 -15.56 0.18 11.90
CA PRO A 76 -15.24 -0.89 10.97
C PRO A 76 -16.46 -1.75 10.57
N LEU A 77 -17.55 -1.71 11.33
CA LEU A 77 -18.75 -2.50 11.05
C LEU A 77 -19.61 -1.85 9.97
N ASP A 78 -19.79 -0.53 10.06
CA ASP A 78 -20.71 0.21 9.19
C ASP A 78 -19.98 1.07 8.13
N GLY A 79 -18.65 1.15 8.19
CA GLY A 79 -17.83 1.95 7.28
C GLY A 79 -18.02 3.46 7.42
N THR A 80 -18.68 3.90 8.50
CA THR A 80 -18.96 5.31 8.77
C THR A 80 -17.90 5.93 9.66
N ILE A 81 -17.73 7.25 9.57
CA ILE A 81 -16.89 8.02 10.50
C ILE A 81 -17.81 8.64 11.55
N LYS A 82 -17.70 8.18 12.80
CA LYS A 82 -18.31 8.89 13.93
C LYS A 82 -17.47 10.13 14.19
N GLN A 83 -18.00 11.31 13.89
CA GLN A 83 -17.37 12.55 14.32
C GLN A 83 -17.52 12.69 15.83
N TRP A 84 -16.43 13.08 16.50
CA TRP A 84 -16.45 13.34 17.92
C TRP A 84 -16.94 14.77 18.19
N GLU A 85 -17.64 14.95 19.30
CA GLU A 85 -17.94 16.28 19.83
C GLU A 85 -16.66 16.93 20.40
N GLU A 86 -16.65 18.26 20.59
CA GLU A 86 -15.45 18.98 21.08
C GLU A 86 -14.93 18.44 22.42
N GLU A 87 -15.83 18.07 23.33
CA GLU A 87 -15.45 17.46 24.61
C GLU A 87 -14.79 16.09 24.43
N GLU A 88 -15.33 15.25 23.55
CA GLU A 88 -14.76 13.94 23.21
C GLU A 88 -13.37 14.10 22.56
N LYS A 89 -13.20 15.10 21.69
CA LYS A 89 -11.90 15.41 21.06
C LYS A 89 -10.83 15.77 22.09
N ILE A 90 -11.15 16.65 23.05
CA ILE A 90 -10.21 17.07 24.10
C ILE A 90 -9.89 15.90 25.02
N LYS A 91 -10.90 15.11 25.41
CA LYS A 91 -10.71 13.93 26.25
C LYS A 91 -9.78 12.91 25.59
N ASN A 92 -10.04 12.57 24.32
CA ASN A 92 -9.22 11.63 23.56
C ASN A 92 -7.83 12.17 23.27
N PHE A 93 -7.71 13.48 23.04
CA PHE A 93 -6.42 14.13 22.93
C PHE A 93 -5.61 13.94 24.22
N LYS A 94 -6.14 14.32 25.38
CA LYS A 94 -5.44 14.23 26.67
C LYS A 94 -5.11 12.78 27.07
N SER A 95 -5.97 11.83 26.73
CA SER A 95 -5.76 10.42 27.06
C SER A 95 -4.81 9.69 26.09
N SER A 96 -4.51 10.27 24.93
CA SER A 96 -3.69 9.60 23.91
C SER A 96 -2.25 9.35 24.36
N TRP A 97 -1.70 8.21 23.93
CA TRP A 97 -0.29 7.84 24.18
C TRP A 97 0.68 8.94 23.70
N LEU A 98 0.35 9.60 22.59
CA LEU A 98 1.19 10.65 22.01
C LEU A 98 1.24 11.88 22.93
N THR A 99 0.14 12.21 23.63
CA THR A 99 0.13 13.31 24.61
C THR A 99 0.92 12.94 25.84
N ARG A 100 0.83 11.68 26.27
CA ARG A 100 1.61 11.17 27.40
C ARG A 100 3.13 11.22 27.15
N ILE A 101 3.57 10.98 25.92
CA ILE A 101 5.00 10.96 25.58
C ILE A 101 5.53 12.35 25.22
N PHE A 102 4.77 13.15 24.48
CA PHE A 102 5.25 14.41 23.91
C PHE A 102 4.69 15.67 24.58
N GLY A 103 3.77 15.52 25.54
CA GLY A 103 3.08 16.63 26.21
C GLY A 103 1.89 17.18 25.44
N GLU A 104 1.20 18.15 26.05
CA GLU A 104 -0.01 18.79 25.51
C GLU A 104 0.28 19.93 24.52
N LYS A 105 1.55 20.39 24.41
CA LYS A 105 1.97 21.43 23.46
C LYS A 105 2.09 20.92 22.01
#